data_AF-A0A251WK18-F1
#
_entry.id   AF-A0A251WK18-F1
#
_cell.length_a   1.000
_cell.length_b   1.000
_cell.length_c   1.000
_cell.angle_alpha   90.00
_cell.angle_beta   90.00
_cell.angle_gamma   90.00
#
_symmetry.space_group_name_H-M   'P 1'
#
loop_
_entity.id
_entity.type
_entity.pdbx_description
1 polymer ?
#
loop_
_entity_poly.entity_id
_entity_poly.type
_entity_poly.pdbx_seq_one_letter_code
_entity_poly.pdbx_strand_id
1 'polypeptide(L)' 'MKTLDINQTIINWTNLSSTIFVPRTGAEYKSLVELLDRLIDQVGEDETHPLASMMDVIGALIENYETANVPELEAAS' A
#
# COMPACT_ATOMS: atom_id res chain seq x y z
N MET A 1 8.63 7.60 -22.77
CA MET A 1 7.81 7.86 -21.57
C MET A 1 6.51 8.51 -22.01
N LYS A 2 5.35 8.01 -21.56
CA LYS A 2 4.10 8.77 -21.70
C LYS A 2 4.19 9.98 -20.75
N THR A 3 3.83 11.16 -21.24
CA THR A 3 3.71 12.35 -20.39
C THR A 3 2.53 12.14 -19.44
N LEU A 4 2.72 12.44 -18.15
CA LEU A 4 1.67 12.36 -17.16
C LEU A 4 0.59 13.42 -17.46
N ASP A 5 -0.64 12.99 -17.68
CA ASP A 5 -1.79 13.91 -17.72
C ASP A 5 -2.21 14.22 -16.29
N ILE A 6 -1.86 15.41 -15.82
CA ILE A 6 -2.12 15.85 -14.45
C ILE A 6 -3.61 15.91 -14.14
N ASN A 7 -4.47 16.29 -15.08
CA ASN A 7 -5.90 16.41 -14.83
C ASN A 7 -6.54 15.03 -14.64
N GLN A 8 -6.19 14.08 -15.51
CA GLN A 8 -6.63 12.69 -15.35
C GLN A 8 -6.06 12.05 -14.08
N THR A 9 -4.82 12.38 -13.75
CA THR A 9 -4.17 11.90 -12.52
C THR A 9 -4.90 12.41 -11.28
N ILE A 10 -5.29 13.70 -11.23
CA ILE A 10 -6.04 14.26 -10.10
C ILE A 10 -7.38 13.53 -9.91
N ILE A 11 -8.12 13.27 -11.00
CA ILE A 11 -9.41 12.58 -10.93
C ILE A 11 -9.23 11.16 -10.39
N ASN A 12 -8.29 10.41 -10.95
CA ASN A 12 -8.03 9.03 -10.53
C ASN A 12 -7.48 8.97 -9.10
N TRP A 13 -6.56 9.86 -8.74
CA TRP A 13 -5.96 9.91 -7.41
C TRP A 13 -6.98 10.29 -6.34
N THR A 14 -7.88 11.23 -6.61
CA THR A 14 -8.92 11.65 -5.65
C THR A 14 -9.72 10.44 -5.18
N ASN A 15 -10.09 9.55 -6.10
CA ASN A 15 -10.85 8.33 -5.78
C ASN A 15 -10.03 7.28 -4.99
N LEU A 16 -8.71 7.30 -5.12
CA LEU A 16 -7.81 6.32 -4.48
C LEU A 16 -7.23 6.83 -3.16
N SER A 17 -7.16 8.16 -2.97
CA SER A 17 -6.47 8.81 -1.85
C SER A 17 -7.06 8.51 -0.47
N SER A 18 -8.34 8.10 -0.40
CA SER A 18 -8.97 7.63 0.83
C SER A 18 -8.62 6.19 1.20
N THR A 19 -7.98 5.46 0.27
CA THR A 19 -7.68 4.03 0.38
C THR A 19 -6.18 3.77 0.44
N ILE A 20 -5.39 4.51 -0.34
CA ILE A 20 -3.93 4.42 -0.38
C ILE A 20 -3.35 5.71 0.16
N PHE A 21 -2.77 5.65 1.35
CA PHE A 21 -2.23 6.82 2.04
C PHE A 21 -1.15 6.38 3.04
N VAL A 22 -0.32 7.32 3.49
CA VAL A 22 0.68 7.03 4.51
C VAL A 22 -0.02 6.88 5.86
N PRO A 23 -0.01 5.69 6.49
CA PRO A 23 -0.70 5.48 7.75
C PRO A 23 -0.01 6.26 8.87
N ARG A 24 -0.81 6.87 9.75
CA ARG A 24 -0.37 7.65 10.92
C ARG A 24 -0.90 7.09 12.22
N THR A 25 -1.87 6.18 12.16
CA THR A 25 -2.49 5.52 13.30
C THR A 25 -2.55 4.00 13.10
N GLY A 26 -2.72 3.26 14.20
CA GLY A 26 -2.86 1.79 14.14
C GLY A 26 -4.09 1.33 13.36
N ALA A 27 -5.18 2.11 13.37
CA ALA A 27 -6.38 1.81 12.60
C ALA A 27 -6.13 1.92 11.09
N GLU A 28 -5.46 3.00 10.68
CA GLU A 28 -5.05 3.23 9.30
C GLU A 28 -4.08 2.17 8.79
N TYR A 29 -3.09 1.82 9.61
CA TYR A 29 -2.18 0.70 9.35
C TYR A 29 -2.97 -0.60 9.10
N LYS A 30 -3.91 -0.95 9.99
CA LYS A 30 -4.74 -2.15 9.85
C LYS A 30 -5.56 -2.14 8.57
N SER A 31 -6.10 -0.99 8.18
CA SER A 31 -6.84 -0.85 6.91
C SER A 31 -5.95 -1.12 5.69
N LEU A 32 -4.68 -0.73 5.72
CA LEU A 32 -3.73 -1.04 4.63
C LEU A 32 -3.33 -2.51 4.61
N VAL A 33 -3.16 -3.14 5.77
CA VAL A 33 -2.92 -4.60 5.86
C VAL A 33 -4.10 -5.38 5.27
N GLU A 34 -5.34 -5.04 5.66
CA GLU A 34 -6.55 -5.66 5.12
C GLU A 34 -6.71 -5.43 3.62
N LEU A 35 -6.26 -4.27 3.11
CA LEU A 35 -6.22 -4.00 1.68
C LEU A 35 -5.18 -4.88 0.97
N LEU A 36 -3.97 -5.02 1.52
CA LEU A 36 -2.91 -5.85 0.95
C LEU A 36 -3.36 -7.31 0.84
N ASP A 37 -3.99 -7.86 1.88
CA ASP A 37 -4.53 -9.23 1.87
C ASP A 37 -5.52 -9.43 0.72
N ARG A 38 -6.45 -8.48 0.52
CA ARG A 38 -7.42 -8.52 -0.59
C ARG A 38 -6.77 -8.42 -1.95
N LEU A 39 -5.65 -7.69 -2.07
CA LEU A 39 -4.90 -7.61 -3.32
C LEU A 39 -4.17 -8.91 -3.60
N ILE A 40 -3.59 -9.56 -2.58
CA ILE A 40 -2.96 -10.88 -2.71
C ILE A 40 -3.99 -11.90 -3.21
N ASP A 41 -5.19 -11.91 -2.63
CA ASP A 41 -6.28 -12.80 -3.07
C ASP A 41 -6.70 -12.54 -4.53
N GLN A 42 -6.65 -11.28 -4.98
CA GLN A 42 -7.08 -10.87 -6.31
C GLN A 42 -6.01 -11.08 -7.40
N VAL A 43 -4.74 -10.83 -7.07
CA VAL A 43 -3.60 -10.99 -7.97
C VAL A 43 -3.20 -12.47 -8.06
N GLY A 44 -3.24 -13.18 -6.94
CA GLY A 44 -2.82 -14.57 -6.86
C GLY A 44 -1.37 -14.74 -7.32
N GLU A 45 -1.16 -15.63 -8.29
CA GLU A 45 0.15 -15.94 -8.87
C GLU A 45 0.46 -15.12 -10.15
N ASP A 46 -0.41 -14.18 -10.55
CA ASP A 46 -0.19 -13.36 -11.73
C ASP A 46 0.73 -12.18 -11.44
N GLU A 47 2.04 -12.41 -11.55
CA GLU A 47 3.06 -11.36 -11.40
C GLU A 47 2.95 -10.24 -12.45
N THR A 48 2.22 -10.45 -13.56
CA THR A 48 2.01 -9.43 -14.59
C THR A 48 0.77 -8.56 -14.33
N HIS A 49 0.04 -8.85 -13.26
CA HIS A 49 -1.21 -8.18 -12.94
C HIS A 49 -0.97 -6.68 -12.67
N PRO A 50 -1.81 -5.76 -13.20
CA PRO A 50 -1.63 -4.32 -12.98
C PRO A 50 -1.58 -3.89 -11.51
N LEU A 51 -2.22 -4.67 -10.62
CA LEU A 51 -2.23 -4.42 -9.18
C LEU A 51 -0.99 -4.94 -8.44
N ALA A 52 -0.11 -5.73 -9.07
CA ALA A 52 1.13 -6.19 -8.44
C ALA A 52 1.98 -4.99 -7.98
N SER A 53 2.14 -3.98 -8.84
CA SER A 53 2.83 -2.74 -8.48
C SER A 53 2.17 -1.94 -7.34
N MET A 54 0.85 -2.11 -7.14
CA MET A 54 0.14 -1.49 -6.03
C MET A 54 0.38 -2.23 -4.71
N MET A 55 0.52 -3.57 -4.77
CA MET A 55 0.91 -4.37 -3.61
C MET A 55 2.29 -3.95 -3.09
N ASP A 56 3.25 -3.74 -3.99
CA ASP A 56 4.60 -3.28 -3.61
C ASP A 56 4.56 -1.94 -2.87
N VAL A 57 3.78 -0.98 -3.39
CA VAL A 57 3.61 0.34 -2.77
C VAL A 57 2.96 0.23 -1.39
N ILE A 58 1.90 -0.57 -1.25
CA ILE A 58 1.21 -0.75 0.03
C ILE A 58 2.13 -1.45 1.05
N GLY A 59 2.88 -2.47 0.62
CA GLY A 59 3.87 -3.15 1.45
C GLY A 59 4.90 -2.19 2.03
N ALA A 60 5.45 -1.29 1.20
CA ALA A 60 6.39 -0.28 1.65
C ALA A 60 5.77 0.73 2.66
N LEU A 61 4.48 1.07 2.51
CA LEU A 61 3.78 1.95 3.45
C LEU A 61 3.56 1.29 4.81
N ILE A 62 3.24 0.00 4.82
CA ILE A 62 3.08 -0.84 6.01
C ILE A 62 4.43 -0.96 6.73
N GLU A 63 5.49 -1.36 6.01
CA GLU A 63 6.85 -1.52 6.56
C GLU A 63 7.37 -0.22 7.19
N ASN A 64 7.14 0.92 6.52
CA ASN A 64 7.52 2.23 7.04
C ASN A 64 6.77 2.59 8.34
N TYR A 65 5.50 2.17 8.48
CA TYR A 65 4.76 2.37 9.72
C TYR A 65 5.30 1.49 10.85
N GLU A 66 5.55 0.21 10.55
CA GLU A 66 6.09 -0.76 11.52
C GLU A 66 7.44 -0.30 12.03
N THR A 67 8.36 0.09 11.14
CA THR A 67 9.68 0.62 11.50
C THR A 67 9.60 1.80 12.47
N ALA A 68 8.60 2.67 12.31
CA ALA A 68 8.45 3.87 13.12
C ALA A 68 7.71 3.65 14.46
N ASN A 69 6.89 2.59 14.57
CA ASN A 69 5.93 2.44 15.67
C ASN A 69 6.02 1.10 16.41
N VAL A 70 6.55 0.07 15.77
CA VAL A 70 6.81 -1.23 16.37
C VAL A 70 8.30 -1.25 16.70
N PRO A 71 8.69 -1.23 17.99
CA PRO A 71 10.08 -1.46 18.32
C PRO A 71 10.49 -2.78 17.68
N GLU A 72 11.58 -2.76 16.92
CA GLU A 72 12.19 -3.95 16.33
C GLU A 72 12.21 -5.00 17.44
N LEU A 73 11.40 -6.06 17.30
CA LEU A 73 11.41 -7.15 18.25
C LEU A 73 12.86 -7.60 18.29
N GLU A 74 13.51 -7.35 19.43
CA GLU A 74 14.88 -7.80 19.65
C GLU A 74 14.94 -9.24 19.14
N ALA A 75 15.77 -9.41 18.11
CA ALA A 75 15.92 -10.67 17.42
C ALA A 75 16.07 -11.79 18.46
N ALA A 76 15.04 -12.63 18.56
CA ALA A 76 15.02 -13.93 19.23
C ALA A 76 15.78 -14.02 20.57
N SER A 77 15.04 -13.92 21.69
CA SER A 77 15.40 -14.67 22.90
C SER A 77 15.18 -16.16 22.71
#